data_AF-A0A8C5RH48-F1
#
_entry.id   AF-A0A8C5RH48-F1
#
_cell.length_a   1.000
_cell.length_b   1.000
_cell.length_c   1.000
_cell.angle_alpha   90.00
_cell.angle_beta   90.00
_cell.angle_gamma   90.00
#
_symmetry.space_group_name_H-M   'P 1'
#
loop_
_entity.id
_entity.type
_entity.pdbx_description
1 polymer ?
#
loop_
_entity_poly.entity_id
_entity_poly.type
_entity_poly.pdbx_seq_one_letter_code
_entity_poly.pdbx_strand_id
1 'polypeptide(L)'
;MNYYLAAIPFLGALESGLFEEVQNEIELIPPDKQRAHFCLSIVECNNQVPKVMSAWRDFFKYLLSTAPYSETATSLLFSEDEALGYMWKAHTLSISSAFQKCTKSLSYLSGPESSFGEAWSSTVHFLAATHFPTNFNVTNNFQTGLPPRILLEGDKVPFIGDFTLLQNKMLFLLESLQTANKNTGRSLRSIRDPYLITGIQ
;
A
#
# COMPACT_ATOMS: atom_id res chain seq x y z
N MET A 1 6.44 1.82 -7.62
CA MET A 1 5.58 1.50 -6.45
C MET A 1 4.10 1.53 -6.80
N ASN A 2 3.51 2.68 -7.11
CA ASN A 2 2.05 2.84 -7.25
C ASN A 2 1.38 1.94 -8.30
N TYR A 3 2.09 1.51 -9.35
CA TYR A 3 1.60 0.50 -10.29
C TYR A 3 1.04 -0.75 -9.60
N TYR A 4 1.76 -1.25 -8.59
CA TYR A 4 1.38 -2.44 -7.84
C TYR A 4 0.13 -2.22 -6.96
N LEU A 5 -0.22 -0.97 -6.70
CA LEU A 5 -1.38 -0.56 -5.90
C LEU A 5 -2.54 -0.05 -6.78
N ALA A 6 -2.37 0.00 -8.10
CA ALA A 6 -3.40 0.47 -9.03
C ALA A 6 -3.72 -0.59 -10.10
N ALA A 7 -2.77 -0.93 -10.96
CA ALA A 7 -3.00 -1.82 -12.08
C ALA A 7 -3.24 -3.27 -11.65
N ILE A 8 -2.45 -3.78 -10.70
CA ILE A 8 -2.61 -5.15 -10.19
C ILE A 8 -3.95 -5.33 -9.46
N PRO A 9 -4.37 -4.45 -8.53
CA PRO A 9 -5.71 -4.54 -7.94
C PRO A 9 -6.81 -4.46 -8.99
N PHE A 10 -6.68 -3.59 -10.00
CA PHE A 10 -7.65 -3.54 -11.10
C PHE A 10 -7.78 -4.89 -11.82
N LEU A 11 -6.65 -5.52 -12.17
CA LEU A 11 -6.66 -6.86 -12.78
C LEU A 11 -7.21 -7.93 -11.82
N GLY A 12 -6.95 -7.81 -10.52
CA GLY A 12 -7.52 -8.70 -9.50
C GLY A 12 -9.03 -8.55 -9.36
N ALA A 13 -9.57 -7.33 -9.48
CA ALA A 13 -11.00 -7.06 -9.52
C ALA A 13 -11.65 -7.66 -10.76
N LEU A 14 -11.01 -7.48 -11.93
CA LEU A 14 -11.45 -8.06 -13.19
C LEU A 14 -11.51 -9.60 -13.13
N GLU A 15 -10.43 -10.24 -12.65
CA GLU A 15 -10.38 -11.70 -12.50
C GLU A 15 -11.41 -12.22 -11.46
N SER A 16 -11.75 -11.40 -10.46
CA SER A 16 -12.79 -11.73 -9.48
C SER A 16 -14.22 -11.58 -9.99
N GLY A 17 -14.43 -11.02 -11.19
CA GLY A 17 -15.77 -10.73 -11.71
C GLY A 17 -16.44 -9.54 -11.01
N LEU A 18 -15.65 -8.61 -10.45
CA LEU A 18 -16.21 -7.38 -9.85
C LEU A 18 -16.89 -6.51 -10.91
N PHE A 19 -16.29 -6.45 -12.08
CA PHE A 19 -16.90 -5.84 -13.25
C PHE A 19 -17.77 -6.92 -13.92
N GLU A 20 -19.01 -6.58 -14.24
CA GLU A 20 -19.87 -7.39 -15.12
C GLU A 20 -19.17 -7.66 -16.47
N GLU A 21 -19.80 -8.42 -17.38
CA GLU A 21 -19.20 -8.74 -18.69
C GLU A 21 -18.62 -7.51 -19.39
N VAL A 22 -17.29 -7.38 -19.33
CA VAL A 22 -16.57 -6.32 -20.02
C VAL A 22 -16.55 -6.69 -21.50
N GLN A 23 -17.31 -5.96 -22.30
CA GLN A 23 -17.48 -6.27 -23.73
C GLN A 23 -16.19 -6.12 -24.55
N ASN A 24 -15.23 -5.34 -24.05
CA ASN A 24 -13.99 -5.03 -24.73
C ASN A 24 -12.80 -5.65 -24.00
N GLU A 25 -11.80 -6.09 -24.75
CA GLU A 25 -10.52 -6.50 -24.19
C GLU A 25 -9.84 -5.30 -23.52
N ILE A 26 -9.33 -5.52 -22.30
CA ILE A 26 -8.59 -4.51 -21.56
C ILE A 26 -7.10 -4.73 -21.78
N GLU A 27 -6.45 -3.72 -22.34
CA GLU A 27 -5.01 -3.71 -22.57
C GLU A 27 -4.32 -2.68 -21.66
N LEU A 28 -3.30 -3.11 -20.91
CA LEU A 28 -2.40 -2.21 -20.21
C LEU A 28 -1.18 -1.91 -21.08
N ILE A 29 -0.95 -0.64 -21.37
CA ILE A 29 0.13 -0.23 -22.26
C ILE A 29 1.49 -0.36 -21.54
N PRO A 30 2.49 -1.04 -22.15
CA PRO A 30 3.83 -1.14 -21.58
C PRO A 30 4.54 0.22 -21.55
N PRO A 31 5.40 0.48 -20.55
CA PRO A 31 6.32 1.59 -20.65
C PRO A 31 7.45 1.28 -21.64
N ASP A 32 7.93 2.32 -22.36
CA ASP A 32 9.02 2.20 -23.36
C ASP A 32 10.30 1.60 -22.77
N LYS A 33 10.56 1.87 -21.49
CA LYS A 33 11.68 1.34 -20.72
C LYS A 33 11.14 0.63 -19.49
N GLN A 34 11.89 -0.33 -18.96
CA GLN A 34 11.57 -1.03 -17.70
C GLN A 34 10.34 -1.96 -17.75
N ARG A 35 9.89 -2.40 -18.93
CA ARG A 35 8.78 -3.37 -19.09
C ARG A 35 8.88 -4.60 -18.17
N ALA A 36 10.09 -5.12 -17.94
CA ALA A 36 10.30 -6.27 -17.05
C ALA A 36 9.88 -6.05 -15.57
N HIS A 37 9.60 -4.81 -15.17
CA HIS A 37 9.09 -4.48 -13.83
C HIS A 37 7.56 -4.48 -13.75
N PHE A 38 6.86 -4.59 -14.88
CA PHE A 38 5.41 -4.47 -14.97
C PHE A 38 4.83 -5.73 -15.63
N CYS A 39 3.86 -6.36 -14.97
CA CYS A 39 3.03 -7.42 -15.55
C CYS A 39 1.77 -6.79 -16.12
N LEU A 40 1.42 -7.01 -17.39
CA LEU A 40 0.39 -6.20 -18.08
C LEU A 40 -0.94 -6.93 -18.31
N SER A 41 -1.03 -8.20 -17.92
CA SER A 41 -2.23 -9.02 -18.03
C SER A 41 -2.42 -9.87 -16.78
N ILE A 42 -3.63 -10.41 -16.59
CA ILE A 42 -3.93 -11.35 -15.48
C ILE A 42 -2.94 -12.53 -15.50
N VAL A 43 -2.71 -13.12 -16.67
CA VAL A 43 -1.79 -14.26 -16.84
C VAL A 43 -0.36 -13.87 -16.45
N GLU A 44 0.14 -12.73 -16.93
CA GLU A 44 1.47 -12.26 -16.57
C GLU A 44 1.61 -11.96 -15.08
N CYS A 45 0.61 -11.32 -14.48
CA CYS A 45 0.66 -10.95 -13.07
C CYS A 45 0.56 -12.18 -12.15
N ASN A 46 -0.26 -13.17 -12.51
CA ASN A 46 -0.32 -14.44 -11.79
C ASN A 46 1.03 -15.19 -11.86
N ASN A 47 1.78 -15.07 -12.96
CA ASN A 47 3.10 -15.68 -13.07
C ASN A 47 4.18 -14.89 -12.32
N GLN A 48 4.24 -13.56 -12.48
CA GLN A 48 5.33 -12.75 -11.94
C GLN A 48 5.16 -12.43 -10.45
N VAL A 49 3.92 -12.23 -9.99
CA VAL A 49 3.59 -11.75 -8.64
C VAL A 49 2.35 -12.48 -8.07
N PRO A 50 2.35 -13.83 -8.07
CA PRO A 50 1.18 -14.66 -7.73
C PRO A 50 0.54 -14.31 -6.39
N LYS A 51 1.38 -14.02 -5.37
CA LYS A 51 0.90 -13.69 -4.03
C LYS A 51 0.13 -12.36 -3.99
N VAL A 52 0.56 -11.38 -4.79
CA VAL A 52 -0.08 -10.07 -4.87
C VAL A 52 -1.43 -10.20 -5.58
N MET A 53 -1.46 -10.87 -6.74
CA MET A 53 -2.70 -11.15 -7.48
C MET A 53 -3.70 -11.92 -6.61
N SER A 54 -3.25 -12.98 -5.93
CA SER A 54 -4.13 -13.76 -5.06
C SER A 54 -4.72 -12.93 -3.93
N ALA A 55 -3.93 -12.09 -3.28
CA ALA A 55 -4.44 -11.28 -2.17
C ALA A 55 -5.46 -10.24 -2.62
N TRP A 56 -5.26 -9.60 -3.78
CA TRP A 56 -6.26 -8.70 -4.36
C TRP A 56 -7.53 -9.45 -4.76
N ARG A 57 -7.40 -10.64 -5.37
CA ARG A 57 -8.54 -11.49 -5.70
C ARG A 57 -9.35 -11.88 -4.45
N ASP A 58 -8.67 -12.28 -3.38
CA ASP A 58 -9.32 -12.61 -2.10
C ASP A 58 -10.12 -11.42 -1.55
N PHE A 59 -9.55 -10.21 -1.60
CA PHE A 59 -10.24 -8.98 -1.21
C PHE A 59 -11.52 -8.74 -2.02
N PHE A 60 -11.46 -8.80 -3.36
CA PHE A 60 -12.65 -8.55 -4.18
C PHE A 60 -13.69 -9.67 -4.08
N LYS A 61 -13.27 -10.93 -3.91
CA LYS A 61 -14.19 -12.04 -3.64
C LYS A 61 -14.92 -11.87 -2.31
N TYR A 62 -14.24 -11.38 -1.28
CA TYR A 62 -14.88 -11.04 0.00
C TYR A 62 -15.97 -9.98 -0.20
N LEU A 63 -15.67 -8.88 -0.92
CA LEU A 63 -16.65 -7.84 -1.21
C LEU A 63 -17.87 -8.37 -1.98
N LEU A 64 -17.65 -9.22 -2.99
CA LEU A 64 -18.74 -9.84 -3.75
C LEU A 64 -19.59 -10.80 -2.89
N SER A 65 -18.96 -11.58 -2.01
CA SER A 65 -19.67 -12.51 -1.12
C SER A 65 -20.53 -11.83 -0.04
N THR A 66 -20.26 -10.56 0.24
CA THR A 66 -20.99 -9.73 1.22
C THR A 66 -21.95 -8.74 0.55
N ALA A 67 -22.04 -8.77 -0.78
CA ALA A 67 -22.94 -7.91 -1.53
C ALA A 67 -24.41 -8.36 -1.33
N PRO A 68 -25.34 -7.42 -1.11
CA PRO A 68 -26.73 -7.71 -0.72
C PRO A 68 -27.57 -8.42 -1.80
N TYR A 69 -27.04 -8.64 -3.01
CA TYR A 69 -27.73 -9.27 -4.14
C TYR A 69 -26.96 -10.45 -4.77
N SER A 70 -25.99 -11.05 -4.06
CA SER A 70 -25.31 -12.27 -4.55
C SER A 70 -26.31 -13.43 -4.67
N GLU A 71 -26.62 -13.86 -5.90
CA GLU A 71 -27.51 -14.99 -6.20
C GLU A 71 -26.95 -16.34 -5.72
N THR A 72 -25.66 -16.41 -5.41
CA THR A 72 -25.01 -17.61 -4.87
C THR A 72 -24.88 -17.52 -3.35
N ALA A 73 -25.73 -18.30 -2.67
CA ALA A 73 -25.59 -18.86 -1.33
C ALA A 73 -25.06 -17.93 -0.20
N THR A 74 -25.93 -17.61 0.76
CA THR A 74 -25.61 -16.97 2.05
C THR A 74 -24.75 -15.71 1.93
N SER A 75 -25.38 -14.59 1.59
CA SER A 75 -24.80 -13.24 1.80
C SER A 75 -24.22 -13.18 3.22
N LEU A 76 -22.89 -13.21 3.34
CA LEU A 76 -22.22 -12.94 4.60
C LEU A 76 -22.48 -11.47 4.97
N LEU A 77 -22.58 -11.17 6.26
CA LEU A 77 -22.67 -9.78 6.69
C LEU A 77 -21.33 -9.10 6.44
N PHE A 78 -21.36 -7.95 5.77
CA PHE A 78 -20.16 -7.14 5.56
C PHE A 78 -19.55 -6.72 6.91
N SER A 79 -18.25 -6.93 7.06
CA SER A 79 -17.44 -6.45 8.18
C SER A 79 -16.34 -5.53 7.66
N GLU A 80 -16.34 -4.28 8.12
CA GLU A 80 -15.33 -3.29 7.73
C GLU A 80 -13.92 -3.76 8.15
N ASP A 81 -13.78 -4.34 9.34
CA ASP A 81 -12.49 -4.82 9.85
C ASP A 81 -11.92 -5.97 8.99
N GLU A 82 -12.76 -6.91 8.58
CA GLU A 82 -12.35 -8.00 7.68
C GLU A 82 -11.98 -7.47 6.30
N ALA A 83 -12.78 -6.54 5.74
CA ALA A 83 -12.48 -5.89 4.48
C ALA A 83 -11.12 -5.18 4.52
N LEU A 84 -10.85 -4.43 5.60
CA LEU A 84 -9.58 -3.77 5.84
C LEU A 84 -8.45 -4.78 5.99
N GLY A 85 -8.66 -5.90 6.68
CA GLY A 85 -7.67 -6.98 6.79
C GLY A 85 -7.26 -7.57 5.44
N TYR A 86 -8.22 -7.88 4.57
CA TYR A 86 -7.93 -8.36 3.21
C TYR A 86 -7.22 -7.28 2.37
N MET A 87 -7.70 -6.05 2.39
CA MET A 87 -7.11 -4.94 1.66
C MET A 87 -5.67 -4.67 2.11
N TRP A 88 -5.41 -4.57 3.40
CA TRP A 88 -4.08 -4.31 3.95
C TRP A 88 -3.10 -5.46 3.70
N LYS A 89 -3.56 -6.71 3.72
CA LYS A 89 -2.76 -7.86 3.30
C LYS A 89 -2.32 -7.72 1.83
N ALA A 90 -3.24 -7.37 0.94
CA ALA A 90 -2.93 -7.18 -0.48
C ALA A 90 -2.01 -5.97 -0.70
N HIS A 91 -2.28 -4.86 0.00
CA HIS A 91 -1.48 -3.63 -0.06
C HIS A 91 -0.03 -3.84 0.42
N THR A 92 0.18 -4.51 1.55
CA THR A 92 1.53 -4.77 2.08
C THR A 92 2.34 -5.72 1.20
N LEU A 93 1.70 -6.75 0.62
CA LEU A 93 2.33 -7.63 -0.37
C LEU A 93 2.72 -6.86 -1.65
N SER A 94 1.85 -5.95 -2.09
CA SER A 94 2.09 -5.07 -3.24
C SER A 94 3.31 -4.18 -3.00
N ILE A 95 3.36 -3.48 -1.86
CA ILE A 95 4.50 -2.64 -1.47
C ILE A 95 5.78 -3.48 -1.36
N SER A 96 5.74 -4.63 -0.69
CA SER A 96 6.94 -5.46 -0.52
C SER A 96 7.51 -5.93 -1.86
N SER A 97 6.64 -6.35 -2.78
CA SER A 97 7.02 -6.82 -4.12
C SER A 97 7.54 -5.67 -5.00
N ALA A 98 6.88 -4.51 -4.93
CA ALA A 98 7.29 -3.33 -5.67
C ALA A 98 8.63 -2.78 -5.15
N PHE A 99 8.82 -2.75 -3.83
CA PHE A 99 10.02 -2.18 -3.20
C PHE A 99 11.28 -2.93 -3.65
N GLN A 100 11.22 -4.27 -3.70
CA GLN A 100 12.34 -5.09 -4.19
C GLN A 100 12.75 -4.75 -5.63
N LYS A 101 11.78 -4.40 -6.49
CA LYS A 101 12.04 -4.02 -7.89
C LYS A 101 12.48 -2.56 -8.01
N CYS A 102 11.96 -1.68 -7.17
CA CYS A 102 12.27 -0.25 -7.16
C CYS A 102 13.54 0.11 -6.36
N THR A 103 14.20 -0.85 -5.69
CA THR A 103 15.38 -0.56 -4.86
C THR A 103 16.48 0.14 -5.65
N LYS A 104 16.73 -0.26 -6.90
CA LYS A 104 17.70 0.43 -7.77
C LYS A 104 17.26 1.86 -8.12
N SER A 105 15.96 2.09 -8.28
CA SER A 105 15.39 3.40 -8.57
C SER A 105 15.55 4.40 -7.44
N LEU A 106 15.71 3.94 -6.19
CA LEU A 106 15.99 4.83 -5.05
C LEU A 106 17.29 5.61 -5.25
N SER A 107 18.30 5.02 -5.90
CA SER A 107 19.57 5.70 -6.18
C SER A 107 19.45 6.97 -7.04
N TYR A 108 18.31 7.17 -7.72
CA TYR A 108 18.04 8.39 -8.50
C TYR A 108 17.42 9.53 -7.68
N LEU A 109 17.09 9.28 -6.41
CA LEU A 109 16.47 10.25 -5.50
C LEU A 109 17.54 10.81 -4.54
N SER A 110 17.25 11.98 -3.96
CA SER A 110 18.09 12.57 -2.90
C SER A 110 18.18 11.62 -1.69
N GLY A 111 19.18 11.83 -0.83
CA GLY A 111 19.29 11.07 0.42
C GLY A 111 18.02 11.14 1.27
N PRO A 112 17.51 12.35 1.56
CA PRO A 112 16.25 12.52 2.31
C PRO A 112 15.04 11.84 1.66
N GLU A 113 14.86 11.98 0.34
CA GLU A 113 13.72 11.37 -0.35
C GLU A 113 13.80 9.84 -0.37
N SER A 114 15.00 9.29 -0.61
CA SER A 114 15.23 7.85 -0.55
C SER A 114 14.92 7.30 0.84
N SER A 115 15.39 7.99 1.89
CA SER A 115 15.12 7.63 3.28
C SER A 115 13.63 7.64 3.59
N PHE A 116 12.93 8.70 3.17
CA PHE A 116 11.48 8.79 3.30
C PHE A 116 10.76 7.64 2.60
N GLY A 117 11.14 7.28 1.37
CA GLY A 117 10.56 6.16 0.65
C GLY A 117 10.73 4.82 1.38
N GLU A 118 11.90 4.57 1.97
CA GLU A 118 12.11 3.39 2.81
C GLU A 118 11.31 3.42 4.12
N ALA A 119 11.24 4.58 4.78
CA ALA A 119 10.50 4.79 6.01
C ALA A 119 9.01 4.56 5.78
N TRP A 120 8.44 5.18 4.75
CA TRP A 120 7.07 4.99 4.30
C TRP A 120 6.75 3.53 4.02
N SER A 121 7.59 2.84 3.23
CA SER A 121 7.41 1.41 2.95
C SER A 121 7.41 0.56 4.23
N SER A 122 8.14 0.97 5.27
CA SER A 122 8.12 0.29 6.56
C SER A 122 6.86 0.61 7.36
N THR A 123 6.46 1.88 7.43
CA THR A 123 5.28 2.34 8.19
C THR A 123 3.99 1.71 7.71
N VAL A 124 3.84 1.48 6.39
CA VAL A 124 2.65 0.83 5.82
C VAL A 124 2.35 -0.52 6.48
N HIS A 125 3.37 -1.27 6.93
CA HIS A 125 3.13 -2.53 7.65
C HIS A 125 2.52 -2.32 9.04
N PHE A 126 2.83 -1.21 9.71
CA PHE A 126 2.25 -0.87 11.01
C PHE A 126 0.80 -0.41 10.85
N LEU A 127 0.52 0.43 9.84
CA LEU A 127 -0.86 0.81 9.50
C LEU A 127 -1.72 -0.42 9.16
N ALA A 128 -1.14 -1.36 8.40
CA ALA A 128 -1.79 -2.63 8.09
C ALA A 128 -2.07 -3.47 9.33
N ALA A 129 -1.15 -3.53 10.30
CA ALA A 129 -1.32 -4.32 11.52
C ALA A 129 -2.48 -3.84 12.39
N THR A 130 -2.84 -2.56 12.32
CA THR A 130 -3.98 -1.98 13.05
C THR A 130 -5.26 -1.91 12.21
N HIS A 131 -5.27 -2.47 11.01
CA HIS A 131 -6.35 -2.29 10.03
C HIS A 131 -6.74 -0.81 9.88
N PHE A 132 -5.75 0.08 9.75
CA PHE A 132 -6.00 1.52 9.71
C PHE A 132 -7.06 1.88 8.63
N PRO A 133 -8.11 2.64 8.96
CA PRO A 133 -9.15 2.96 7.99
C PRO A 133 -8.62 3.77 6.80
N THR A 134 -9.03 3.39 5.60
CA THR A 134 -8.60 4.04 4.33
C THR A 134 -9.75 4.67 3.57
N ASN A 135 -10.81 5.05 4.30
CA ASN A 135 -11.91 5.82 3.73
C ASN A 135 -11.49 7.26 3.39
N PHE A 136 -12.31 7.93 2.58
CA PHE A 136 -12.01 9.25 2.02
C PHE A 136 -11.59 10.28 3.09
N ASN A 137 -12.36 10.41 4.17
CA ASN A 137 -12.10 11.41 5.20
C ASN A 137 -10.79 11.14 5.95
N VAL A 138 -10.56 9.88 6.34
CA VAL A 138 -9.35 9.50 7.08
C VAL A 138 -8.12 9.67 6.19
N THR A 139 -8.16 9.21 4.94
CA THR A 139 -7.03 9.36 4.01
C THR A 139 -6.76 10.82 3.65
N ASN A 140 -7.80 11.64 3.41
CA ASN A 140 -7.65 13.06 3.14
C ASN A 140 -6.95 13.78 4.31
N ASN A 141 -7.38 13.51 5.54
CA ASN A 141 -6.75 14.09 6.73
C ASN A 141 -5.32 13.57 6.94
N PHE A 142 -5.06 12.29 6.68
CA PHE A 142 -3.72 11.73 6.78
C PHE A 142 -2.74 12.40 5.80
N GLN A 143 -3.20 12.71 4.57
CA GLN A 143 -2.36 13.34 3.54
C GLN A 143 -1.89 14.75 3.90
N THR A 144 -2.60 15.48 4.76
CA THR A 144 -2.15 16.83 5.18
C THR A 144 -0.84 16.79 5.99
N GLY A 145 -0.50 15.63 6.56
CA GLY A 145 0.75 15.41 7.28
C GLY A 145 1.90 14.91 6.41
N LEU A 146 1.67 14.60 5.14
CA LEU A 146 2.72 14.12 4.24
C LEU A 146 3.51 15.29 3.62
N PRO A 147 4.75 15.04 3.16
CA PRO A 147 5.53 16.04 2.44
C PRO A 147 4.75 16.60 1.25
N PRO A 148 4.63 17.94 1.11
CA PRO A 148 3.93 18.56 -0.01
C PRO A 148 4.77 18.58 -1.30
N ARG A 149 6.05 18.23 -1.20
CA ARG A 149 7.01 18.12 -2.29
C ARG A 149 8.00 16.99 -2.03
N ILE A 150 8.69 16.57 -3.08
CA ILE A 150 9.86 15.69 -2.99
C ILE A 150 10.91 16.33 -2.06
N LEU A 151 11.51 15.53 -1.19
CA LEU A 151 12.55 15.98 -0.29
C LEU A 151 13.85 16.21 -1.07
N LEU A 152 14.52 17.32 -0.78
CA LEU A 152 15.71 17.77 -1.46
C LEU A 152 16.95 17.52 -0.60
N GLU A 153 18.11 17.56 -1.25
CA GLU A 153 19.36 17.53 -0.52
C GLU A 153 19.46 18.75 0.41
N GLY A 154 19.78 18.50 1.69
CA GLY A 154 19.81 19.54 2.72
C GLY A 154 18.53 19.72 3.54
N ASP A 155 17.41 19.10 3.14
CA ASP A 155 16.22 19.00 4.01
C ASP A 155 16.58 18.21 5.28
N LYS A 156 16.29 18.78 6.45
CA LYS A 156 16.64 18.19 7.75
C LYS A 156 15.41 18.13 8.64
N VAL A 157 14.85 16.93 8.77
CA VAL A 157 13.76 16.64 9.72
C VAL A 157 14.27 16.82 11.16
N PRO A 158 13.49 17.40 12.10
CA PRO A 158 12.13 17.94 11.96
C PRO A 158 12.08 19.46 11.69
N PHE A 159 13.08 20.04 11.02
CA PHE A 159 13.25 21.49 10.87
C PHE A 159 13.28 21.95 9.39
N ILE A 160 12.45 21.33 8.54
CA ILE A 160 12.30 21.76 7.15
C ILE A 160 11.49 23.07 7.14
N GLY A 161 12.12 24.16 6.70
CA GLY A 161 11.62 25.53 6.92
C GLY A 161 10.33 25.88 6.17
N ASP A 162 10.07 25.25 5.03
CA ASP A 162 8.85 25.44 4.23
C ASP A 162 7.74 24.43 4.56
N PHE A 163 7.93 23.58 5.58
CA PHE A 163 6.95 22.58 6.00
C PHE A 163 6.22 23.04 7.25
N THR A 164 4.96 22.63 7.37
CA THR A 164 4.19 22.84 8.61
C THR A 164 4.75 22.01 9.77
N LEU A 165 4.37 22.38 11.00
CA LEU A 165 4.72 21.60 12.20
C LEU A 165 4.23 20.15 12.09
N LEU A 166 3.02 19.94 11.56
CA LEU A 166 2.45 18.61 11.39
C LEU A 166 3.29 17.77 10.42
N GLN A 167 3.69 18.32 9.28
CA GLN A 167 4.49 17.62 8.27
C GLN A 167 5.87 17.23 8.80
N ASN A 168 6.55 18.16 9.48
CA ASN A 168 7.84 17.89 10.12
C ASN A 168 7.71 16.81 11.22
N LYS A 169 6.66 16.88 12.05
CA LYS A 169 6.40 15.87 13.08
C LYS A 169 6.13 14.50 12.47
N MET A 170 5.34 14.42 11.40
CA MET A 170 5.04 13.16 10.73
C MET A 170 6.30 12.53 10.14
N LEU A 171 7.13 13.29 9.42
CA LEU A 171 8.41 12.79 8.90
C LEU A 171 9.28 12.22 10.01
N PHE A 172 9.41 12.94 11.13
CA PHE A 172 10.18 12.47 12.28
C PHE A 172 9.65 11.16 12.86
N LEU A 173 8.32 11.01 12.97
CA LEU A 173 7.69 9.78 13.45
C LEU A 173 7.95 8.60 12.50
N LEU A 174 7.86 8.82 11.19
CA LEU A 174 8.14 7.79 10.18
C LEU A 174 9.59 7.30 10.25
N GLU A 175 10.55 8.22 10.32
CA GLU A 175 11.98 7.90 10.45
C GLU A 175 12.29 7.18 11.76
N SER A 176 11.69 7.62 12.86
CA SER A 176 11.84 7.00 14.19
C SER A 176 11.31 5.56 14.19
N LEU A 177 10.12 5.34 13.62
CA LEU A 177 9.51 4.02 13.51
C LEU A 177 10.36 3.09 12.63
N GLN A 178 10.86 3.59 11.50
CA GLN A 178 11.74 2.84 10.62
C GLN A 178 13.05 2.45 11.34
N THR A 179 13.65 3.39 12.07
CA THR A 179 14.89 3.17 12.82
C THR A 179 14.68 2.12 13.90
N ALA A 180 13.61 2.24 14.70
CA ALA A 180 13.24 1.24 15.71
C ALA A 180 13.01 -0.15 15.07
N ASN A 181 12.34 -0.20 13.92
CA ASN A 181 12.11 -1.44 13.20
C ASN A 181 13.41 -2.05 12.63
N LYS A 182 14.36 -1.23 12.17
CA LYS A 182 15.69 -1.71 11.75
C LYS A 182 16.46 -2.28 12.96
N ASN A 183 16.46 -1.58 14.09
CA ASN A 183 17.18 -1.97 15.30
C ASN A 183 16.67 -3.27 15.95
N THR A 184 15.40 -3.61 15.72
CA THR A 184 14.77 -4.84 16.21
C THR A 184 14.84 -5.99 15.21
N GLY A 185 15.68 -5.90 14.17
CA GLY A 185 15.79 -6.95 13.14
C GLY A 185 14.53 -7.11 12.29
N ARG A 186 13.71 -6.05 12.16
CA ARG A 186 12.41 -6.00 11.47
C ARG A 186 11.28 -6.81 12.14
N SER A 187 11.47 -7.20 13.40
CA SER A 187 10.53 -7.99 14.19
C SER A 187 9.25 -7.22 14.55
N LEU A 188 9.32 -5.88 14.65
CA LEU A 188 8.18 -5.04 15.02
C LEU A 188 7.02 -5.08 14.01
N ARG A 189 7.28 -5.44 12.75
CA ARG A 189 6.24 -5.62 11.71
C ARG A 189 5.30 -6.81 11.97
N SER A 190 5.70 -7.74 12.84
CA SER A 190 4.97 -8.98 13.11
C SER A 190 4.05 -8.89 14.34
N ILE A 191 4.07 -7.76 15.05
CA ILE A 191 3.37 -7.63 16.31
C ILE A 191 1.92 -7.22 16.03
N ARG A 192 1.02 -8.20 16.09
CA ARG A 192 -0.44 -8.05 16.01
C ARG A 192 -1.04 -7.63 17.36
N ASP A 193 -0.25 -7.02 18.24
CA ASP A 193 -0.68 -6.65 19.59
C ASP A 193 -1.34 -5.27 19.58
N PRO A 194 -2.63 -5.16 19.94
CA PRO A 194 -3.36 -3.89 19.97
C PRO A 194 -2.86 -2.89 21.03
N TYR A 195 -1.89 -3.27 21.87
CA TYR A 195 -1.47 -2.48 23.03
C TYR A 195 -0.33 -1.48 22.79
N LEU A 196 0.30 -1.47 21.61
CA LEU A 196 1.45 -0.60 21.32
C LEU A 196 1.11 0.73 20.63
N ILE A 197 -0.11 0.88 20.07
CA ILE A 197 -0.51 2.08 19.30
C ILE A 197 -1.69 2.81 19.95
N THR A 198 -1.72 2.89 21.28
CA THR A 198 -2.63 3.78 22.02
C THR A 198 -2.03 5.15 22.32
N GLY A 199 -0.78 5.41 21.87
CA GLY A 199 -0.07 6.66 22.13
C GLY A 199 -0.20 7.75 21.06
N ILE A 200 -1.08 7.59 20.06
CA ILE A 200 -1.30 8.57 18.99
C ILE A 200 -2.80 8.87 18.84
N GLN A 201 -3.42 9.30 19.94
CA GLN A 201 -4.68 10.04 19.94
C GLN A 201 -4.43 11.47 20.42
#